data_AF-A0A959UXQ7-F1
#
_entry.id   AF-A0A959UXQ7-F1
#
_cell.length_a   1.000
_cell.length_b   1.000
_cell.length_c   1.000
_cell.angle_alpha   90.00
_cell.angle_beta   90.00
_cell.angle_gamma   90.00
#
_symmetry.space_group_name_H-M   'P 1'
#
loop_
_entity.id
_entity.type
_entity.pdbx_description
1 polymer ?
#
loop_
_entity_poly.entity_id
_entity_poly.type
_entity_poly.pdbx_seq_one_letter_code
_entity_poly.pdbx_strand_id
1 'polypeptide(L)' 'MTGPTHLVDRNLTSATTSRWLEGLCRSDAAVVQELYDLHFPGVRHFVLQNSGTLSDAKDVFQEAMTVLWLNAREGR' A
#
# COMPACT_ATOMS: atom_id res chain seq x y z
N MET A 1 -16.39 -30.73 18.24
CA MET A 1 -15.46 -29.82 18.94
C MET A 1 -14.94 -28.83 17.92
N THR A 2 -15.62 -27.69 17.82
CA THR A 2 -15.35 -26.63 16.85
C THR A 2 -14.15 -25.78 17.32
N GLY A 3 -13.09 -25.74 16.51
CA GLY A 3 -11.95 -24.82 16.64
C GLY A 3 -11.85 -23.95 15.38
N PRO A 4 -11.18 -22.78 15.46
CA PRO A 4 -11.86 -21.51 15.29
C PRO A 4 -11.94 -21.03 13.84
N THR A 5 -13.13 -20.52 13.55
CA THR A 5 -13.53 -19.62 12.49
C THR A 5 -12.48 -18.57 12.13
N HIS A 6 -11.88 -18.73 10.96
CA HIS A 6 -11.04 -17.72 10.30
C HIS A 6 -11.96 -16.67 9.65
N LEU A 7 -12.53 -15.77 10.45
CA LEU A 7 -13.18 -14.56 9.95
C LEU A 7 -12.16 -13.42 9.97
N VAL A 8 -11.39 -13.30 8.89
CA VAL A 8 -10.89 -11.99 8.50
C VAL A 8 -12.12 -11.21 8.06
N ASP A 9 -12.54 -10.22 8.85
CA ASP A 9 -13.64 -9.33 8.54
C ASP A 9 -13.39 -8.61 7.20
N ARG A 10 -13.94 -9.15 6.11
CA ARG A 10 -13.94 -8.54 4.76
C ARG A 10 -14.46 -7.10 4.72
N ASN A 11 -15.17 -6.66 5.76
CA ASN A 11 -15.69 -5.31 5.87
C ASN A 11 -14.60 -4.30 6.27
N LEU A 12 -13.63 -4.70 7.11
CA LEU A 12 -12.51 -3.83 7.51
C LEU A 12 -11.64 -3.48 6.31
N THR A 13 -11.33 -4.45 5.44
CA THR A 13 -10.44 -4.24 4.30
C THR A 13 -10.98 -3.20 3.32
N SER A 14 -12.28 -3.20 3.03
CA SER A 14 -12.88 -2.20 2.13
C SER A 14 -12.83 -0.80 2.73
N ALA A 15 -13.15 -0.66 4.02
CA ALA A 15 -13.13 0.63 4.71
C ALA A 15 -11.71 1.21 4.82
N THR A 16 -10.71 0.38 5.10
CA THR A 16 -9.31 0.81 5.16
C THR A 16 -8.77 1.19 3.79
N THR A 17 -9.10 0.44 2.73
CA THR A 17 -8.76 0.79 1.35
C THR A 17 -9.38 2.13 0.96
N SER A 18 -10.66 2.37 1.26
CA SER A 18 -11.31 3.65 1.02
C SER A 18 -10.61 4.81 1.74
N ARG A 19 -10.22 4.63 3.01
CA ARG A 19 -9.43 5.64 3.75
C ARG A 19 -8.12 5.97 3.08
N TRP A 20 -7.35 4.95 2.65
CA TRP A 20 -6.06 5.18 2.02
C TRP A 20 -6.19 5.91 0.68
N LEU A 21 -7.19 5.53 -0.13
CA LEU A 21 -7.46 6.20 -1.40
C LEU A 21 -7.88 7.66 -1.20
N GLU A 22 -8.77 7.93 -0.24
CA GLU A 22 -9.16 9.31 0.11
C GLU A 22 -7.98 10.13 0.63
N GLY A 23 -7.15 9.54 1.50
CA GLY A 23 -5.96 10.19 2.03
C GLY A 23 -4.92 10.51 0.95
N LEU A 24 -4.68 9.56 0.04
CA LEU A 24 -3.82 9.76 -1.14
C LEU A 24 -4.34 10.91 -2.01
N CYS A 25 -5.63 10.93 -2.34
CA CYS A 25 -6.24 11.99 -3.14
C CYS A 25 -6.11 13.38 -2.51
N ARG A 26 -6.09 13.45 -1.17
CA ARG A 26 -5.92 14.69 -0.40
C ARG A 26 -4.46 15.05 -0.11
N SER A 27 -3.50 14.25 -0.60
CA SER A 27 -2.07 14.38 -0.26
C SER A 27 -1.82 14.38 1.25
N ASP A 28 -2.57 13.55 1.99
CA ASP A 28 -2.42 13.41 3.44
C ASP A 28 -1.08 12.72 3.77
N ALA A 29 -0.16 13.48 4.36
CA ALA A 29 1.17 13.01 4.70
C ALA A 29 1.16 11.83 5.68
N ALA A 30 0.18 11.76 6.59
CA ALA A 30 0.08 10.66 7.55
C ALA A 30 -0.29 9.35 6.84
N VAL A 31 -1.20 9.42 5.86
CA VAL A 31 -1.59 8.25 5.05
C VAL A 31 -0.45 7.80 4.14
N VAL A 32 0.29 8.74 3.54
CA VAL A 32 1.48 8.41 2.74
C VAL A 32 2.56 7.74 3.60
N GLN A 33 2.81 8.25 4.81
CA GLN A 33 3.77 7.66 5.74
C GLN A 33 3.33 6.25 6.19
N GLU A 34 2.06 6.06 6.50
CA GLU A 34 1.51 4.76 6.88
C GLU A 34 1.65 3.72 5.75
N LEU A 35 1.33 4.10 4.51
CA LEU A 35 1.52 3.23 3.34
C LEU A 35 2.99 2.88 3.12
N TYR A 36 3.89 3.84 3.34
CA TYR A 36 5.33 3.60 3.29
C TYR A 36 5.76 2.57 4.33
N ASP A 37 5.40 2.78 5.61
CA ASP A 37 5.81 1.91 6.71
C ASP A 37 5.27 0.48 6.55
N LEU A 38 4.04 0.35 6.04
CA LEU A 38 3.39 -0.95 5.82
C LEU A 38 3.92 -1.71 4.60
N HIS A 39 4.15 -1.02 3.47
CA HIS A 39 4.35 -1.69 2.17
C HIS A 39 5.77 -1.58 1.61
N PHE A 40 6.54 -0.53 1.95
CA PHE A 40 7.91 -0.40 1.47
C PHE A 40 8.83 -1.56 1.88
N PRO A 41 8.75 -2.15 3.10
CA PRO A 41 9.60 -3.28 3.46
C PRO A 41 9.47 -4.48 2.51
N GLY A 42 8.26 -4.75 2.02
CA GLY A 42 7.99 -5.82 1.06
C GLY A 42 8.59 -5.52 -0.32
N VAL A 43 8.39 -4.31 -0.83
CA VAL A 43 8.99 -3.87 -2.10
C VAL A 43 10.51 -3.91 -2.03
N ARG A 44 11.09 -3.39 -0.94
CA ARG A 44 12.54 -3.45 -0.70
C ARG A 44 13.05 -4.88 -0.69
N HIS A 45 12.39 -5.78 0.02
CA HIS A 45 12.79 -7.19 0.07
C HIS A 45 12.79 -7.81 -1.33
N PHE A 46 11.71 -7.61 -2.09
CA PHE A 46 11.58 -8.12 -3.45
C PHE A 46 12.68 -7.60 -4.38
N VAL A 47 12.95 -6.28 -4.38
CA VAL A 47 13.96 -5.67 -5.24
C VAL A 47 15.37 -6.16 -4.88
N LEU A 48 15.71 -6.20 -3.59
CA LEU A 48 17.02 -6.68 -3.14
C LEU A 48 17.25 -8.16 -3.46
N GLN A 49 16.21 -9.00 -3.37
CA GLN A 49 16.30 -10.42 -3.77
C GLN A 49 16.56 -10.61 -5.27
N ASN A 50 16.28 -9.61 -6.09
CA ASN A 50 16.45 -9.64 -7.54
C ASN A 50 17.62 -8.77 -8.01
N SER A 51 18.66 -8.65 -7.18
CA SER A 51 19.90 -7.89 -7.47
C SER A 51 19.70 -6.39 -7.71
N GLY A 52 18.56 -5.83 -7.31
CA GLY A 52 18.35 -4.39 -7.28
C GLY A 52 18.95 -3.73 -6.04
N THR A 53 18.89 -2.40 -6.00
CA THR A 53 19.43 -1.57 -4.92
C THR A 53 18.30 -0.98 -4.05
N LEU A 54 18.69 -0.35 -2.93
CA LEU A 54 17.75 0.44 -2.15
C LEU A 54 17.18 1.63 -2.94
N SER A 55 17.94 2.19 -3.88
CA SER A 55 17.43 3.27 -4.75
C SER A 55 16.34 2.73 -5.66
N ASP A 56 16.60 1.61 -6.33
CA ASP A 56 15.61 0.97 -7.22
C ASP A 56 14.33 0.61 -6.46
N ALA A 57 14.45 0.16 -5.21
CA ALA A 57 13.29 -0.11 -4.36
C ALA A 57 12.45 1.14 -4.07
N LYS A 58 13.12 2.29 -3.83
CA LYS A 58 12.43 3.57 -3.64
C LYS A 58 11.76 4.00 -4.93
N ASP A 59 12.45 3.89 -6.05
CA ASP A 59 11.94 4.32 -7.35
C ASP A 59 10.68 3.53 -7.74
N VAL A 60 10.72 2.19 -7.62
CA VAL A 60 9.55 1.32 -7.85
C VAL A 60 8.39 1.66 -6.92
N PHE A 61 8.68 1.91 -5.64
CA PHE A 61 7.63 2.28 -4.68
C PHE A 61 6.99 3.62 -5.04
N GLN A 62 7.79 4.63 -5.40
CA GLN A 62 7.30 5.95 -5.79
C GLN A 62 6.46 5.88 -7.08
N GLU A 63 6.89 5.08 -8.06
CA GLU A 63 6.13 4.86 -9.30
C GLU A 63 4.77 4.20 -9.01
N ALA A 64 4.76 3.15 -8.18
CA ALA A 64 3.52 2.48 -7.78
C ALA A 64 2.56 3.42 -7.04
N MET A 65 3.08 4.25 -6.12
CA MET A 65 2.30 5.26 -5.40
C MET A 65 1.73 6.34 -6.34
N THR A 66 2.50 6.74 -7.35
CA THR A 66 2.07 7.72 -8.36
C THR A 66 0.90 7.16 -9.18
N VAL A 67 1.00 5.91 -9.64
CA VAL A 67 -0.07 5.23 -10.38
C VAL A 67 -1.31 5.07 -9.50
N LEU A 68 -1.14 4.66 -8.24
CA LEU A 68 -2.24 4.52 -7.29
C LEU A 68 -2.98 5.84 -7.07
N TRP A 69 -2.24 6.94 -6.87
CA TRP A 69 -2.80 8.28 -6.74
C TRP A 69 -3.55 8.73 -7.99
N LEU A 70 -2.98 8.47 -9.18
CA LEU A 70 -3.62 8.82 -10.45
C LEU A 70 -4.96 8.08 -10.62
N ASN A 71 -4.97 6.76 -10.37
CA ASN A 71 -6.18 5.95 -10.45
C ASN A 71 -7.24 6.39 -9.44
N ALA A 72 -6.83 6.70 -8.20
CA ALA A 72 -7.72 7.18 -7.16
C ALA A 72 -8.40 8.52 -7.54
N ARG A 73 -7.67 9.40 -8.23
CA ARG A 73 -8.22 10.67 -8.75
C ARG A 73 -9.12 10.50 -9.95
N GLU A 74 -8.81 9.55 -10.82
CA GLU A 74 -9.61 9.25 -12.02
C GLU A 74 -10.83 8.36 -11.73
N GLY A 75 -10.95 7.84 -10.51
CA GLY A 75 -12.06 6.97 -10.10
C GLY A 75 -12.05 5.60 -10.77
N ARG A 76 -10.86 5.09 -11.11
CA ARG A 76 -10.64 3.79 -11.77
C ARG A 76 -10.33 2.68 -10.77
#